data_AF-A0A2T0BKK1-F1
#
_entry.id   AF-A0A2T0BKK1-F1
#
_cell.length_a   1.000
_cell.length_b   1.000
_cell.length_c   1.000
_cell.angle_alpha   90.00
_cell.angle_beta   90.00
_cell.angle_gamma   90.00
#
_symmetry.space_group_name_H-M   'P 1'
#
loop_
_entity.id
_entity.type
_entity.pdbx_description
1 polymer ?
#
loop_
_entity_poly.entity_id
_entity_poly.type
_entity_poly.pdbx_seq_one_letter_code
_entity_poly.pdbx_strand_id
1 'polypeptide(L)'
;MKIRNKIILCLAIIGIVLYAIVQGVVIPEDNHKKAEYIENQKNPITHDLDSIMKYKSKYMGDNSNITNLFYNLPLNNISNTFELFPDKLTVEVNYKESVENIDKDELENSLIYNTIASFALIDNLEKINYNFTNSTYKFLRSDIEKMVGEDLSGLLTRDKWKIKVQDRIENGEYMI
;
A
#
# COMPACT_ATOMS: atom_id res chain seq x y z
N MET A 1 -0.73 -29.34 54.14
CA MET A 1 -1.26 -28.23 53.30
C MET A 1 -2.66 -28.59 52.82
N LYS A 2 -3.70 -27.79 53.14
CA LYS A 2 -5.09 -28.08 52.75
C LYS A 2 -5.20 -28.16 51.22
N ILE A 3 -6.00 -29.09 50.68
CA ILE A 3 -6.17 -29.37 49.23
C ILE A 3 -6.40 -28.09 48.41
N ARG A 4 -7.21 -27.17 48.93
CA ARG A 4 -7.48 -25.85 48.32
C ARG A 4 -6.21 -25.04 48.03
N ASN A 5 -5.21 -25.06 48.91
CA ASN A 5 -3.98 -24.30 48.74
C ASN A 5 -3.07 -24.93 47.66
N LYS A 6 -3.13 -26.26 47.48
CA LYS A 6 -2.41 -26.94 46.39
C LYS A 6 -3.01 -26.59 45.03
N ILE A 7 -4.34 -26.51 44.94
CA ILE A 7 -5.04 -26.12 43.72
C ILE A 7 -4.70 -24.68 43.34
N ILE A 8 -4.75 -23.75 44.29
CA ILE A 8 -4.39 -22.33 44.04
C ILE A 8 -2.95 -22.21 43.56
N LEU A 9 -2.00 -22.92 44.17
CA LEU A 9 -0.60 -22.89 43.76
C LEU A 9 -0.39 -23.47 42.35
N CYS A 10 -1.09 -24.56 42.02
CA CYS A 10 -1.03 -25.16 40.69
C CYS A 10 -1.58 -24.20 39.62
N LEU A 11 -2.72 -23.57 39.88
CA LEU A 11 -3.30 -22.56 38.99
C LEU A 11 -2.37 -21.35 38.82
N ALA A 12 -1.71 -20.90 39.89
CA ALA A 12 -0.73 -19.81 39.81
C ALA A 12 0.46 -20.18 38.92
N ILE A 13 1.01 -21.39 39.05
CA ILE A 13 2.11 -21.87 38.20
C ILE A 13 1.65 -21.95 36.73
N ILE A 14 0.47 -22.49 36.46
CA ILE A 14 -0.08 -22.54 35.10
C ILE A 14 -0.22 -21.13 34.53
N GLY A 15 -0.74 -20.17 35.31
CA GLY A 15 -0.85 -18.77 34.88
C GLY A 15 0.52 -18.16 34.54
N ILE A 16 1.54 -18.41 35.35
CA ILE A 16 2.91 -17.93 35.10
C ILE A 16 3.47 -18.55 33.81
N VAL A 17 3.27 -19.85 33.58
CA VAL A 17 3.73 -20.54 32.37
C VAL A 17 3.02 -19.98 31.13
N LEU A 18 1.69 -19.82 31.18
CA LEU A 18 0.92 -19.23 30.07
C LEU A 18 1.37 -17.79 29.78
N TYR A 19 1.58 -16.99 30.82
CA TYR A 19 2.10 -15.63 30.67
C TYR A 19 3.49 -15.62 30.01
N ALA A 20 4.40 -16.50 30.44
CA ALA A 20 5.72 -16.63 29.84
C ALA A 20 5.66 -17.03 28.36
N ILE A 21 4.75 -17.94 27.98
CA ILE A 21 4.54 -18.33 26.58
C ILE A 21 4.04 -17.14 25.75
N VAL A 22 3.06 -16.39 26.26
CA VAL A 22 2.52 -15.23 25.56
C VAL A 22 3.61 -14.18 25.33
N GLN A 23 4.41 -13.87 26.36
CA GLN A 23 5.48 -12.87 26.27
C GLN A 23 6.68 -13.32 25.44
N GLY A 24 7.06 -14.60 25.53
CA GLY A 24 8.28 -15.12 24.91
C GLY A 24 8.11 -15.68 23.50
N VAL A 25 6.88 -16.06 23.10
CA VAL A 25 6.61 -16.70 21.80
C VAL A 25 5.57 -15.94 21.01
N VAL A 26 4.36 -15.77 21.56
CA VAL A 26 3.22 -15.22 20.80
C VAL A 26 3.45 -13.76 20.40
N ILE A 27 3.78 -12.89 21.36
CA ILE A 27 4.00 -11.45 21.08
C ILE A 27 5.17 -11.23 20.10
N PRO A 28 6.35 -11.86 20.27
CA PRO A 28 7.44 -11.73 19.30
C PRO A 28 7.09 -12.22 17.89
N GLU A 29 6.42 -13.36 17.77
CA GLU A 29 6.03 -13.91 16.46
C GLU A 29 5.04 -13.00 15.74
N ASP A 30 4.03 -12.50 16.44
CA ASP A 30 3.06 -11.55 15.89
C ASP A 30 3.73 -10.24 15.46
N ASN A 31 4.70 -9.75 16.23
CA ASN A 31 5.46 -8.55 15.88
C ASN A 31 6.32 -8.77 14.63
N HIS A 32 6.93 -9.95 14.47
CA HIS A 32 7.71 -10.28 13.29
C HIS A 32 6.83 -10.34 12.03
N LYS A 33 5.67 -11.02 12.11
CA LYS A 33 4.70 -11.07 11.01
C LYS A 33 4.18 -9.69 10.64
N LYS A 34 3.92 -8.82 11.62
CA LYS A 34 3.52 -7.43 11.37
C LYS A 34 4.61 -6.63 10.68
N ALA A 35 5.86 -6.77 11.11
CA ALA A 35 6.99 -6.10 10.48
C ALA A 35 7.17 -6.55 9.03
N GLU A 36 7.13 -7.87 8.77
CA GLU A 36 7.17 -8.45 7.43
C GLU A 36 6.03 -7.93 6.56
N TYR A 37 4.80 -7.91 7.08
CA TYR A 37 3.66 -7.35 6.37
C TYR A 37 3.85 -5.88 6.01
N ILE A 38 4.34 -5.05 6.95
CA ILE A 38 4.61 -3.62 6.71
C ILE A 38 5.66 -3.42 5.62
N GLU A 39 6.73 -4.22 5.60
CA GLU A 39 7.73 -4.16 4.52
C GLU A 39 7.14 -4.60 3.18
N ASN A 40 6.31 -5.66 3.17
CA ASN A 40 5.62 -6.11 1.96
C ASN A 40 4.65 -5.05 1.39
N GLN A 41 4.09 -4.18 2.24
CA GLN A 41 3.26 -3.05 1.79
C GLN A 41 4.07 -1.90 1.16
N LYS A 42 5.41 -1.91 1.23
CA LYS A 42 6.22 -0.93 0.51
C LYS A 42 6.55 -1.38 -0.91
N ASN A 43 6.53 -2.69 -1.16
CA ASN A 43 6.89 -3.26 -2.45
C ASN A 43 5.64 -3.47 -3.34
N PRO A 44 5.59 -2.91 -4.56
CA PRO A 44 4.43 -3.03 -5.45
C PRO A 44 4.06 -4.48 -5.82
N ILE A 45 5.03 -5.40 -5.87
CA ILE A 45 4.84 -6.80 -6.25
C ILE A 45 4.12 -7.59 -5.14
N THR A 46 4.35 -7.22 -3.88
CA THR A 46 3.80 -7.89 -2.68
C THR A 46 2.73 -7.09 -1.95
N HIS A 47 2.44 -5.88 -2.41
CA HIS A 47 1.44 -5.00 -1.80
C HIS A 47 0.07 -5.69 -1.75
N ASP A 48 -0.65 -5.51 -0.63
CA ASP A 48 -1.96 -6.11 -0.45
C ASP A 48 -3.05 -5.18 -0.99
N LEU A 49 -3.68 -5.57 -2.09
CA LEU A 49 -4.80 -4.85 -2.68
C LEU A 49 -5.93 -4.58 -1.66
N ASP A 50 -6.25 -5.54 -0.79
CA ASP A 50 -7.37 -5.39 0.14
C ASP A 50 -7.16 -4.24 1.13
N SER A 51 -5.90 -3.93 1.44
CA SER A 51 -5.53 -2.85 2.36
C SER A 51 -5.99 -1.47 1.87
N ILE A 52 -6.10 -1.30 0.54
CA ILE A 52 -6.48 -0.05 -0.13
C ILE A 52 -7.89 -0.05 -0.72
N MET A 53 -8.57 -1.21 -0.80
CA MET A 53 -9.92 -1.32 -1.35
C MET A 53 -10.96 -0.42 -0.66
N LYS A 54 -10.75 -0.13 0.64
CA LYS A 54 -11.60 0.78 1.43
C LYS A 54 -11.60 2.22 0.95
N TYR A 55 -10.62 2.62 0.12
CA TYR A 55 -10.51 3.97 -0.44
C TYR A 55 -11.22 4.13 -1.79
N LYS A 56 -11.91 3.09 -2.28
CA LYS A 56 -12.67 3.16 -3.51
C LYS A 56 -13.72 4.28 -3.45
N SER A 57 -13.71 5.17 -4.44
CA SER A 57 -14.61 6.31 -4.51
C SER A 57 -14.97 6.65 -5.96
N LYS A 58 -16.17 7.16 -6.17
CA LYS A 58 -16.57 7.70 -7.48
C LYS A 58 -15.90 9.04 -7.79
N TYR A 59 -15.49 9.78 -6.75
CA TYR A 59 -15.06 11.17 -6.87
C TYR A 59 -13.69 11.39 -6.21
N MET A 60 -12.78 12.00 -6.95
CA MET A 60 -11.43 12.34 -6.50
C MET A 60 -11.37 13.53 -5.54
N GLY A 61 -12.43 14.33 -5.43
CA GLY A 61 -12.46 15.56 -4.62
C GLY A 61 -12.41 15.34 -3.10
N ASP A 62 -12.45 14.09 -2.63
CA ASP A 62 -12.22 13.76 -1.22
C ASP A 62 -10.71 13.73 -0.92
N ASN A 63 -10.19 14.89 -0.51
CA ASN A 63 -8.78 15.05 -0.17
C ASN A 63 -8.30 14.08 0.93
N SER A 64 -9.15 13.82 1.93
CA SER A 64 -8.80 12.90 3.02
C SER A 64 -8.71 11.47 2.51
N ASN A 65 -9.63 11.04 1.66
CA ASN A 65 -9.60 9.71 1.06
C ASN A 65 -8.38 9.52 0.14
N ILE A 66 -8.11 10.47 -0.76
CA ILE A 66 -6.94 10.43 -1.65
C ILE A 66 -5.62 10.41 -0.86
N THR A 67 -5.48 11.32 0.11
CA THR A 67 -4.26 11.39 0.95
C THR A 67 -4.04 10.07 1.69
N ASN A 68 -5.09 9.51 2.28
CA ASN A 68 -4.98 8.23 2.99
C ASN A 68 -4.70 7.05 2.07
N LEU A 69 -5.22 7.05 0.84
CA LEU A 69 -4.87 6.06 -0.19
C LEU A 69 -3.36 6.09 -0.44
N PHE A 70 -2.78 7.25 -0.73
CA PHE A 70 -1.34 7.38 -1.01
C PHE A 70 -0.45 7.03 0.20
N TYR A 71 -0.90 7.25 1.44
CA TYR A 71 -0.18 6.76 2.62
C TYR A 71 -0.19 5.24 2.79
N ASN A 72 -1.08 4.53 2.09
CA ASN A 72 -1.15 3.07 2.09
C ASN A 72 -0.63 2.46 0.79
N LEU A 73 -0.09 3.26 -0.12
CA LEU A 73 0.54 2.81 -1.36
C LEU A 73 2.08 2.78 -1.20
N PRO A 74 2.80 2.04 -2.06
CA PRO A 74 4.26 2.13 -2.20
C PRO A 74 4.80 3.57 -2.22
N LEU A 75 6.04 3.77 -1.76
CA LEU A 75 6.69 5.08 -1.51
C LEU A 75 6.08 5.92 -0.36
N ASN A 76 5.25 5.33 0.49
CA ASN A 76 4.68 6.02 1.66
C ASN A 76 5.71 6.42 2.74
N ASN A 77 6.92 5.89 2.67
CA ASN A 77 8.06 6.26 3.52
C ASN A 77 8.69 7.60 3.12
N ILE A 78 8.40 8.10 1.92
CA ILE A 78 8.95 9.36 1.40
C ILE A 78 8.00 10.51 1.73
N SER A 79 8.52 11.53 2.41
CA SER A 79 7.72 12.71 2.75
C SER A 79 7.21 13.41 1.49
N ASN A 80 5.91 13.67 1.47
CA ASN A 80 5.24 14.35 0.36
C ASN A 80 4.12 15.28 0.87
N THR A 81 3.59 16.09 -0.05
CA THR A 81 2.34 16.85 0.13
C THR A 81 1.42 16.62 -1.06
N PHE A 82 0.12 16.83 -0.87
CA PHE A 82 -0.89 16.61 -1.91
C PHE A 82 -1.56 17.92 -2.30
N GLU A 83 -1.79 18.10 -3.60
CA GLU A 83 -2.66 19.12 -4.14
C GLU A 83 -3.69 18.48 -5.07
N LEU A 84 -4.96 18.83 -4.89
CA LEU A 84 -6.06 18.32 -5.70
C LEU A 84 -6.60 19.45 -6.56
N PHE A 85 -6.85 19.13 -7.82
CA PHE A 85 -7.52 20.03 -8.77
C PHE A 85 -8.81 19.35 -9.29
N PRO A 86 -9.91 19.39 -8.52
CA PRO A 86 -11.16 18.70 -8.88
C PRO A 86 -11.73 19.13 -10.23
N ASP A 87 -11.64 20.41 -10.58
CA ASP A 87 -12.11 20.93 -11.87
C ASP A 87 -11.34 20.34 -13.06
N LYS A 88 -10.11 19.87 -12.82
CA LYS A 88 -9.22 19.25 -13.81
C LYS A 88 -9.08 17.74 -13.59
N LEU A 89 -9.79 17.17 -12.61
CA LEU A 89 -9.70 15.76 -12.23
C LEU A 89 -8.25 15.28 -12.05
N THR A 90 -7.41 16.12 -11.42
CA THR A 90 -5.97 15.91 -11.28
C THR A 90 -5.54 15.86 -9.82
N VAL A 91 -4.65 14.93 -9.48
CA VAL A 91 -3.90 14.89 -8.21
C VAL A 91 -2.44 15.22 -8.48
N GLU A 92 -1.83 16.04 -7.63
CA GLU A 92 -0.39 16.24 -7.58
C GLU A 92 0.16 15.72 -6.26
N VAL A 93 1.19 14.87 -6.37
CA VAL A 93 1.93 14.30 -5.25
C VAL A 93 3.33 14.91 -5.28
N ASN A 94 3.60 15.79 -4.32
CA ASN A 94 4.82 16.58 -4.26
C ASN A 94 5.79 15.95 -3.26
N TYR A 95 6.69 15.09 -3.75
CA TYR A 95 7.74 14.47 -2.96
C TYR A 95 8.84 15.49 -2.63
N LYS A 96 9.35 15.42 -1.39
CA LYS A 96 10.46 16.26 -0.91
C LYS A 96 11.84 15.67 -1.23
N GLU A 97 11.87 14.59 -2.01
CA GLU A 97 13.07 13.83 -2.33
C GLU A 97 13.47 14.01 -3.82
N SER A 98 14.73 13.78 -4.13
CA SER A 98 15.23 13.66 -5.51
C SER A 98 15.06 12.23 -6.02
N VAL A 99 14.74 12.06 -7.31
CA VAL A 99 14.67 10.71 -7.91
C VAL A 99 16.00 9.97 -7.83
N GLU A 100 17.12 10.70 -7.75
CA GLU A 100 18.47 10.13 -7.68
C GLU A 100 18.75 9.44 -6.33
N ASN A 101 17.96 9.74 -5.30
CA ASN A 101 18.09 9.16 -3.97
C ASN A 101 17.21 7.92 -3.76
N ILE A 102 16.45 7.53 -4.78
CA ILE A 102 15.54 6.38 -4.76
C ILE A 102 16.09 5.37 -5.77
N ASP A 103 16.03 4.08 -5.43
CA ASP A 103 16.36 3.06 -6.41
C ASP A 103 15.44 3.20 -7.63
N LYS A 104 16.03 3.09 -8.84
CA LYS A 104 15.31 3.39 -10.07
C LYS A 104 14.15 2.41 -10.29
N ASP A 105 14.38 1.12 -10.07
CA ASP A 105 13.37 0.10 -10.29
C ASP A 105 12.29 0.20 -9.20
N GLU A 106 12.67 0.48 -7.94
CA GLU A 106 11.72 0.78 -6.86
C GLU A 106 10.82 1.96 -7.22
N LEU A 107 11.40 3.06 -7.72
CA LEU A 107 10.69 4.26 -8.11
C LEU A 107 9.71 3.97 -9.25
N GLU A 108 10.20 3.46 -10.37
CA GLU A 108 9.40 3.27 -11.59
C GLU A 108 8.23 2.28 -11.35
N ASN A 109 8.53 1.15 -10.70
CA ASN A 109 7.51 0.14 -10.38
C ASN A 109 6.45 0.67 -9.41
N SER A 110 6.87 1.45 -8.40
CA SER A 110 5.93 2.03 -7.44
C SER A 110 5.06 3.11 -8.08
N LEU A 111 5.62 3.96 -8.96
CA LEU A 111 4.83 4.98 -9.65
C LEU A 111 3.77 4.34 -10.55
N ILE A 112 4.11 3.29 -11.31
CA ILE A 112 3.14 2.55 -12.11
C ILE A 112 2.06 1.90 -11.24
N TYR A 113 2.46 1.18 -10.18
CA TYR A 113 1.52 0.52 -9.28
C TYR A 113 0.53 1.53 -8.67
N ASN A 114 1.07 2.62 -8.12
CA ASN A 114 0.28 3.66 -7.47
C ASN A 114 -0.67 4.34 -8.44
N THR A 115 -0.24 4.55 -9.68
CA THR A 115 -1.05 5.14 -10.74
C THR A 115 -2.22 4.23 -11.11
N ILE A 116 -1.95 2.95 -11.39
CA ILE A 116 -2.99 1.96 -11.73
C ILE A 116 -3.97 1.83 -10.57
N ALA A 117 -3.49 1.71 -9.34
CA ALA A 117 -4.33 1.57 -8.15
C ALA A 117 -5.22 2.80 -7.94
N SER A 118 -4.66 4.01 -8.08
CA SER A 118 -5.40 5.25 -7.90
C SER A 118 -6.48 5.43 -8.96
N PHE A 119 -6.19 5.17 -10.24
CA PHE A 119 -7.20 5.25 -11.29
C PHE A 119 -8.26 4.13 -11.17
N ALA A 120 -7.87 2.92 -10.77
CA ALA A 120 -8.80 1.82 -10.56
C ALA A 120 -9.76 2.08 -9.39
N LEU A 121 -9.27 2.67 -8.29
CA LEU A 121 -10.04 2.95 -7.08
C LEU A 121 -10.86 4.24 -7.17
N ILE A 122 -10.43 5.22 -7.96
CA ILE A 122 -11.05 6.54 -8.05
C ILE A 122 -11.60 6.77 -9.46
N ASP A 123 -12.91 6.60 -9.62
CA ASP A 123 -13.55 6.47 -10.94
C ASP A 123 -13.32 7.67 -11.86
N ASN A 124 -13.45 8.90 -11.32
CA ASN A 124 -13.34 10.12 -12.12
C ASN A 124 -11.94 10.76 -12.09
N LEU A 125 -10.94 10.11 -11.52
CA LEU A 125 -9.57 10.62 -11.53
C LEU A 125 -8.97 10.41 -12.93
N GLU A 126 -8.50 11.49 -13.56
CA GLU A 126 -8.02 11.49 -14.94
C GLU A 126 -6.51 11.66 -15.06
N LYS A 127 -5.89 12.33 -14.08
CA LYS A 127 -4.46 12.67 -14.14
C LYS A 127 -3.78 12.62 -12.78
N ILE A 128 -2.55 12.13 -12.76
CA ILE A 128 -1.67 12.18 -11.59
C ILE A 128 -0.33 12.74 -12.01
N ASN A 129 0.16 13.76 -11.27
CA ASN A 129 1.52 14.27 -11.42
C ASN A 129 2.32 13.92 -10.16
N TYR A 130 3.44 13.23 -10.33
CA TYR A 130 4.40 13.00 -9.27
C TYR A 130 5.54 14.00 -9.44
N ASN A 131 5.61 14.98 -8.55
CA ASN A 131 6.60 16.04 -8.57
C ASN A 131 7.68 15.71 -7.54
N PHE A 132 8.88 15.37 -8.03
CA PHE A 132 10.09 15.26 -7.23
C PHE A 132 10.86 16.58 -7.30
N THR A 133 11.86 16.75 -6.43
CA THR A 133 12.63 18.00 -6.38
C THR A 133 13.36 18.34 -7.68
N ASN A 134 13.73 17.33 -8.47
CA ASN A 134 14.49 17.47 -9.72
C ASN A 134 13.78 16.89 -10.96
N SER A 135 12.57 16.31 -10.82
CA SER A 135 11.90 15.60 -11.92
C SER A 135 10.38 15.55 -11.74
N THR A 136 9.65 15.33 -12.83
CA THR A 136 8.20 15.19 -12.79
C THR A 136 7.73 14.06 -13.69
N TYR A 137 6.92 13.16 -13.14
CA TYR A 137 6.24 12.09 -13.89
C TYR A 137 4.76 12.43 -14.00
N LYS A 138 4.19 12.27 -15.20
CA LYS A 138 2.80 12.64 -15.47
C LYS A 138 2.09 11.47 -16.10
N PHE A 139 0.98 11.08 -15.51
CA PHE A 139 0.18 9.95 -15.96
C PHE A 139 -1.23 10.41 -16.28
N LEU A 140 -1.74 9.93 -17.41
CA LEU A 140 -3.13 10.11 -17.84
C LEU A 140 -3.84 8.77 -17.77
N ARG A 141 -5.07 8.78 -17.28
CA ARG A 141 -5.91 7.57 -17.18
C ARG A 141 -6.01 6.84 -18.51
N SER A 142 -6.26 7.59 -19.59
CA SER A 142 -6.41 7.02 -20.93
C SER A 142 -5.14 6.35 -21.47
N ASP A 143 -3.95 6.76 -21.01
CA ASP A 143 -2.70 6.11 -21.41
C ASP A 143 -2.47 4.83 -20.60
N ILE A 144 -2.84 4.83 -19.31
CA ILE A 144 -2.79 3.64 -18.46
C ILE A 144 -3.80 2.58 -18.90
N GLU A 145 -5.02 2.97 -19.26
CA GLU A 145 -6.04 2.06 -19.80
C GLU A 145 -5.55 1.37 -21.09
N LYS A 146 -4.89 2.12 -21.99
CA LYS A 146 -4.26 1.54 -23.19
C LYS A 146 -3.11 0.59 -22.84
N MET A 147 -2.27 0.97 -21.87
CA MET A 147 -1.12 0.19 -21.44
C MET A 147 -1.55 -1.14 -20.82
N VAL A 148 -2.57 -1.14 -19.96
CA VAL A 148 -3.09 -2.35 -19.32
C VAL A 148 -3.91 -3.19 -20.32
N GLY A 149 -4.68 -2.53 -21.18
CA GLY A 149 -5.52 -3.12 -22.22
C GLY A 149 -6.93 -3.51 -21.78
N GLU A 150 -7.40 -3.04 -20.62
CA GLU A 150 -8.75 -3.24 -20.11
C GLU A 150 -9.19 -2.10 -19.19
N ASP A 151 -10.46 -2.10 -18.80
CA ASP A 151 -11.00 -1.15 -17.81
C ASP A 151 -10.33 -1.32 -16.44
N LEU A 152 -9.85 -0.22 -15.87
CA LEU A 152 -9.06 -0.25 -14.62
C LEU A 152 -9.89 -0.67 -13.41
N SER A 153 -11.18 -0.33 -13.36
CA SER A 153 -12.05 -0.74 -12.24
C SER A 153 -12.27 -2.26 -12.20
N GLY A 154 -12.20 -2.89 -13.37
CA GLY A 154 -12.26 -4.35 -13.56
C GLY A 154 -11.03 -5.11 -13.04
N LEU A 155 -9.96 -4.42 -12.63
CA LEU A 155 -8.74 -5.01 -12.07
C LEU A 155 -8.85 -5.30 -10.56
N LEU A 156 -9.83 -4.72 -9.86
CA LEU A 156 -9.96 -4.74 -8.39
C LEU A 156 -10.44 -6.09 -7.82
N THR A 157 -9.84 -7.18 -8.27
CA THR A 157 -9.97 -8.53 -7.73
C THR A 157 -8.57 -9.11 -7.57
N ARG A 158 -8.29 -9.84 -6.48
CA ARG A 158 -6.94 -10.34 -6.18
C ARG A 158 -6.28 -11.07 -7.36
N ASP A 159 -6.99 -12.00 -7.98
CA ASP A 159 -6.45 -12.82 -9.08
C ASP A 159 -6.07 -11.97 -10.29
N LYS A 160 -6.97 -11.06 -10.71
CA LYS A 160 -6.67 -10.16 -11.83
C LYS A 160 -5.56 -9.18 -11.48
N TRP A 161 -5.58 -8.62 -10.28
CA TRP A 161 -4.57 -7.66 -9.83
C TRP A 161 -3.17 -8.27 -9.84
N LYS A 162 -3.05 -9.51 -9.33
CA LYS A 162 -1.80 -10.26 -9.35
C LYS A 162 -1.29 -10.43 -10.79
N ILE A 163 -2.13 -10.97 -11.68
CA ILE A 163 -1.75 -11.30 -13.06
C ILE A 163 -1.50 -10.05 -13.92
N LYS A 164 -2.34 -9.03 -13.79
CA LYS A 164 -2.37 -7.86 -14.70
C LYS A 164 -1.55 -6.69 -14.20
N VAL A 165 -1.27 -6.61 -12.91
CA VAL A 165 -0.51 -5.49 -12.34
C VAL A 165 0.80 -6.02 -11.78
N GLN A 166 0.77 -6.86 -10.76
CA GLN A 166 1.97 -7.22 -10.02
C GLN A 166 2.95 -8.09 -10.84
N ASP A 167 2.46 -9.14 -11.51
CA ASP A 167 3.31 -10.03 -12.32
C ASP A 167 3.91 -9.30 -13.53
N ARG A 168 3.17 -8.37 -14.12
CA ARG A 168 3.66 -7.55 -15.23
C ARG A 168 4.70 -6.52 -14.80
N ILE A 169 4.54 -5.91 -13.62
CA ILE A 169 5.56 -5.07 -13.00
C ILE A 169 6.82 -5.90 -12.72
N GLU A 170 6.66 -7.09 -12.12
CA GLU A 170 7.76 -8.01 -11.81
C GLU A 170 8.54 -8.44 -13.07
N ASN A 171 7.84 -8.64 -14.19
CA ASN A 171 8.44 -8.97 -15.48
C ASN A 171 8.99 -7.77 -16.27
N GLY A 172 8.84 -6.53 -15.77
CA GLY A 172 9.26 -5.32 -16.47
C GLY A 172 8.45 -5.02 -17.75
N GLU A 173 7.19 -5.47 -17.80
CA GLU A 173 6.31 -5.26 -18.98
C GLU A 173 5.74 -3.84 -19.04
N TYR A 174 5.79 -3.10 -17.94
CA TYR A 174 5.43 -1.68 -17.89
C TYR A 174 6.68 -0.81 -17.94
N MET A 175 6.72 0.14 -18.87
CA MET A 175 7.79 1.11 -19.05
C MET A 175 7.21 2.53 -18.96
N ILE A 176 7.92 3.44 -18.27
CA ILE A 176 7.53 4.85 -18.08
C ILE A 176 8.60 5.84 -18.54
#